data_AF-A0A0Q6A0K7-F1
#
_entry.id   AF-A0A0Q6A0K7-F1
#
_cell.length_a   1.000
_cell.length_b   1.000
_cell.length_c   1.000
_cell.angle_alpha   90.00
_cell.angle_beta   90.00
_cell.angle_gamma   90.00
#
_symmetry.space_group_name_H-M   'P 1'
#
loop_
_entity.id
_entity.type
_entity.pdbx_description
1 polymer ?
#
loop_
_entity_poly.entity_id
_entity_poly.type
_entity_poly.pdbx_seq_one_letter_code
_entity_poly.pdbx_strand_id
1 'polypeptide(L)'
;MSLFSCKKEPQLNDGIHDDLVEMNVAKDSIQKMDLILEKLNKKNTTFLDYYFHNYYELDHEVNAEIKKLKGEEFVYDSGEEYQQLFTKTMIQKGNQYLKSLGMTEEEEHFALELYILRLKKKYGPTIDERLRNLN
;
A
#
# COMPACT_ATOMS: atom_id res chain seq x y z
N MET A 1 -32.88 18.13 25.50
CA MET A 1 -31.61 17.37 25.44
C MET A 1 -31.35 17.03 23.98
N SER A 2 -30.54 17.84 23.31
CA SER A 2 -30.16 17.60 21.92
C SER A 2 -29.05 16.56 21.92
N LEU A 3 -29.37 15.32 21.55
CA LEU A 3 -28.38 14.31 21.22
C LEU A 3 -27.70 14.80 19.94
N PHE A 4 -26.49 15.35 20.08
CA PHE A 4 -25.60 15.59 18.95
C PHE A 4 -25.42 14.26 18.21
N SER A 5 -26.18 14.09 17.13
CA SER A 5 -25.90 13.08 16.13
C SER A 5 -24.63 13.55 15.41
N CYS A 6 -23.48 13.25 16.01
CA CYS A 6 -22.21 13.26 15.30
C CYS A 6 -22.29 12.15 14.27
N LYS A 7 -22.90 12.42 13.11
CA LYS A 7 -22.66 11.59 11.93
C LYS A 7 -21.16 11.71 11.66
N LYS A 8 -20.43 10.61 11.84
CA LYS A 8 -19.02 10.52 11.48
C LYS A 8 -18.93 10.94 10.00
N GLU A 9 -18.09 11.93 9.69
CA GLU A 9 -17.88 12.33 8.31
C GLU A 9 -17.32 11.14 7.53
N PRO A 10 -17.89 10.82 6.34
CA PRO A 10 -17.38 9.75 5.52
C PRO A 10 -15.88 9.91 5.27
N GLN A 11 -15.12 8.86 5.50
CA GLN A 11 -13.69 8.81 5.24
C GLN A 11 -13.40 8.05 3.94
N LEU A 12 -12.25 8.34 3.33
CA LEU A 12 -11.82 7.71 2.07
C LEU A 12 -11.87 6.18 2.10
N ASN A 13 -11.51 5.60 3.25
CA ASN A 13 -11.36 4.16 3.42
C ASN A 13 -12.55 3.47 4.10
N ASP A 14 -13.68 4.15 4.34
CA ASP A 14 -14.85 3.55 4.99
C ASP A 14 -15.35 2.31 4.22
N GLY A 15 -15.27 2.32 2.88
CA GLY A 15 -15.65 1.17 2.06
C GLY A 15 -14.82 -0.09 2.28
N ILE A 16 -13.54 0.03 2.66
CA ILE A 16 -12.72 -1.15 3.01
C ILE A 16 -13.18 -1.75 4.34
N HIS A 17 -13.53 -0.89 5.31
CA HIS A 17 -14.08 -1.35 6.58
C HIS A 17 -15.40 -2.12 6.36
N ASP A 18 -16.34 -1.51 5.66
CA ASP A 18 -17.67 -2.09 5.40
C ASP A 18 -17.55 -3.45 4.70
N ASP A 19 -16.65 -3.56 3.72
CA ASP A 19 -16.37 -4.81 3.03
C ASP A 19 -15.84 -5.91 3.95
N LEU A 20 -14.93 -5.57 4.88
CA LEU A 20 -14.40 -6.55 5.82
C LEU A 20 -15.48 -7.04 6.80
N VAL A 21 -16.40 -6.15 7.19
CA VAL A 21 -17.59 -6.51 7.98
C VAL A 21 -18.50 -7.45 7.19
N GLU A 22 -18.83 -7.13 5.94
CA GLU A 22 -19.65 -7.96 5.06
C GLU A 22 -19.03 -9.34 4.80
N MET A 23 -17.70 -9.41 4.71
CA MET A 23 -16.94 -10.64 4.55
C MET A 23 -16.83 -11.48 5.84
N ASN A 24 -17.45 -11.05 6.94
CA ASN A 24 -17.39 -11.70 8.26
C ASN A 24 -15.95 -11.92 8.75
N VAL A 25 -15.07 -10.95 8.52
CA VAL A 25 -13.71 -10.98 9.07
C VAL A 25 -13.76 -10.87 10.59
N ALA A 26 -12.83 -11.54 11.28
CA ALA A 26 -12.75 -11.50 12.74
C ALA A 26 -12.63 -10.05 13.23
N LYS A 27 -13.41 -9.70 14.27
CA LYS A 27 -13.50 -8.33 14.80
C LYS A 27 -12.12 -7.75 15.15
N ASP A 28 -11.24 -8.54 15.75
CA ASP A 28 -9.89 -8.09 16.12
C ASP A 28 -9.05 -7.74 14.88
N SER A 29 -9.20 -8.49 13.78
CA SER A 29 -8.55 -8.17 12.51
C SER A 29 -9.12 -6.90 11.88
N ILE A 30 -10.44 -6.69 11.97
CA ILE A 30 -11.06 -5.43 11.52
C ILE A 30 -10.54 -4.25 12.32
N GLN A 31 -10.47 -4.37 13.65
CA GLN A 31 -9.95 -3.31 14.52
C GLN A 31 -8.49 -2.97 14.22
N LYS A 32 -7.63 -3.98 14.00
CA LYS A 32 -6.25 -3.76 13.56
C LYS A 32 -6.20 -3.05 12.21
N MET A 33 -7.06 -3.44 11.28
CA MET A 33 -7.13 -2.80 9.97
C MET A 33 -7.62 -1.36 10.07
N ASP A 34 -8.60 -1.06 10.93
CA ASP A 34 -9.12 0.30 11.12
C ASP A 34 -8.04 1.27 11.57
N LEU A 35 -7.08 0.82 12.40
CA LEU A 35 -5.92 1.64 12.78
C LEU A 35 -5.05 2.00 11.56
N ILE A 36 -4.88 1.08 10.62
CA ILE A 36 -4.15 1.30 9.37
C ILE A 36 -4.94 2.25 8.47
N LEU A 37 -6.23 1.99 8.27
CA LEU A 37 -7.10 2.85 7.46
C LEU A 37 -7.16 4.28 8.01
N GLU A 38 -7.16 4.46 9.34
CA GLU A 38 -7.10 5.78 9.96
C GLU A 38 -5.79 6.52 9.64
N LYS A 39 -4.66 5.82 9.66
CA LYS A 39 -3.36 6.39 9.26
C LYS A 39 -3.36 6.82 7.79
N LEU A 40 -3.92 6.01 6.91
CA LEU A 40 -4.06 6.33 5.49
C LEU A 40 -5.02 7.50 5.26
N ASN A 41 -6.16 7.55 5.97
CA ASN A 41 -7.10 8.68 5.93
C ASN A 41 -6.43 10.00 6.35
N LYS A 42 -5.61 9.98 7.41
CA LYS A 42 -4.82 11.15 7.85
C LYS A 42 -3.83 11.66 6.80
N LYS A 43 -3.48 10.81 5.83
CA LYS A 43 -2.56 11.12 4.72
C LYS A 43 -3.29 11.33 3.39
N ASN A 44 -4.63 11.32 3.41
CA ASN A 44 -5.46 11.41 2.22
C ASN A 44 -5.10 10.34 1.16
N THR A 45 -4.79 9.12 1.62
CA THR A 45 -4.39 7.98 0.79
C THR A 45 -5.45 6.89 0.90
N THR A 46 -5.94 6.36 -0.23
CA THR A 46 -6.81 5.19 -0.19
C THR A 46 -5.97 3.93 0.04
N PHE A 47 -6.58 2.89 0.59
CA PHE A 47 -5.91 1.61 0.81
C PHE A 47 -5.38 1.01 -0.50
N LEU A 48 -6.14 1.12 -1.59
CA LEU A 48 -5.71 0.61 -2.89
C LEU A 48 -4.58 1.43 -3.50
N ASP A 49 -4.55 2.75 -3.27
CA ASP A 49 -3.42 3.59 -3.69
C ASP A 49 -2.16 3.23 -2.92
N TYR A 50 -2.28 3.07 -1.59
CA TYR A 50 -1.19 2.57 -0.75
C TYR A 50 -0.66 1.23 -1.26
N TYR A 51 -1.57 0.26 -1.45
CA TYR A 51 -1.22 -1.08 -1.90
C TYR A 51 -0.53 -1.05 -3.27
N PHE A 52 -1.12 -0.33 -4.22
CA PHE A 52 -0.57 -0.24 -5.57
C PHE A 52 0.81 0.41 -5.58
N HIS A 53 0.98 1.52 -4.85
CA HIS A 53 2.25 2.22 -4.77
C HIS A 53 3.34 1.33 -4.15
N ASN A 54 3.05 0.75 -2.98
CA ASN A 54 4.04 -0.01 -2.21
C ASN A 54 4.52 -1.27 -2.95
N TYR A 55 3.64 -1.95 -3.68
CA TYR A 55 3.96 -3.24 -4.30
C TYR A 55 4.22 -3.19 -5.81
N TYR A 56 3.92 -2.07 -6.49
CA TYR A 56 4.11 -1.96 -7.94
C TYR A 56 4.83 -0.68 -8.36
N GLU A 57 4.44 0.50 -7.88
CA GLU A 57 5.09 1.74 -8.33
C GLU A 57 6.51 1.92 -7.78
N LEU A 58 6.77 1.44 -6.56
CA LEU A 58 8.11 1.53 -5.95
C LEU A 58 9.20 0.88 -6.80
N ASP A 59 8.91 -0.23 -7.48
CA ASP A 59 9.86 -0.87 -8.41
C ASP A 59 10.28 0.09 -9.54
N HIS A 60 9.30 0.74 -10.17
CA HIS A 60 9.56 1.72 -11.23
C HIS A 60 10.33 2.94 -10.71
N GLU A 61 10.02 3.42 -9.50
CA GLU A 61 10.77 4.51 -8.88
C GLU A 61 12.22 4.15 -8.60
N VAL A 62 12.47 2.94 -8.07
CA VAL A 62 13.82 2.42 -7.83
C VAL A 62 14.58 2.31 -9.13
N ASN A 63 13.95 1.73 -10.16
CA ASN A 63 14.53 1.62 -11.49
C ASN A 63 14.90 2.99 -12.06
N ALA A 64 13.98 3.96 -11.97
CA ALA A 64 14.23 5.33 -12.44
C ALA A 64 15.37 6.02 -11.67
N GLU A 65 15.48 5.80 -10.35
CA GLU A 65 16.56 6.34 -9.53
C GLU A 65 17.91 5.73 -9.90
N ILE A 66 17.98 4.41 -10.08
CA ILE A 66 19.22 3.73 -10.47
C ILE A 66 19.66 4.18 -11.87
N LYS A 67 18.73 4.30 -12.83
CA LYS A 67 19.04 4.85 -14.16
C LYS A 67 19.65 6.24 -14.08
N LYS A 68 19.13 7.10 -13.20
CA LYS A 68 19.68 8.46 -12.99
C LYS A 68 21.09 8.44 -12.38
N LEU A 69 21.39 7.48 -11.50
CA LEU A 69 22.66 7.40 -10.78
C LEU A 69 23.77 6.69 -11.57
N LYS A 70 23.42 5.64 -12.33
CA LYS A 70 24.37 4.71 -12.96
C LYS A 70 24.26 4.64 -14.48
N GLY A 71 23.26 5.27 -15.09
CA GLY A 71 22.97 5.22 -16.52
C GLY A 71 22.01 4.09 -16.90
N GLU A 72 21.43 4.18 -18.10
CA GLU A 72 20.45 3.19 -18.58
C GLU A 72 21.08 1.80 -18.78
N GLU A 73 22.29 1.73 -19.32
CA GLU A 73 23.00 0.48 -19.60
C GLU A 73 23.20 -0.37 -18.34
N PHE A 74 23.44 0.27 -17.19
CA PHE A 74 23.64 -0.41 -15.90
C PHE A 74 22.40 -1.20 -15.45
N VAL A 75 21.20 -0.74 -15.79
CA VAL A 75 19.95 -1.45 -15.43
C VAL A 75 19.73 -2.66 -16.34
N TYR A 76 20.14 -2.58 -17.60
CA TYR A 76 19.99 -3.69 -18.54
C TYR A 76 21.00 -4.81 -18.29
N ASP A 77 22.18 -4.49 -17.76
CA ASP A 77 23.26 -5.46 -17.51
C ASP A 77 22.89 -6.50 -16.43
N SER A 78 21.82 -6.24 -15.63
CA SER A 78 21.19 -7.16 -14.65
C SER A 78 22.15 -7.94 -13.73
N GLY A 79 23.38 -7.44 -13.56
CA GLY A 79 24.44 -8.09 -12.80
C GLY A 79 24.25 -8.01 -11.28
N GLU A 80 25.14 -8.67 -10.55
CA GLU A 80 25.09 -8.71 -9.08
C GLU A 80 25.12 -7.32 -8.45
N GLU A 81 25.94 -6.39 -8.98
CA GLU A 81 26.00 -5.01 -8.49
C GLU A 81 24.65 -4.30 -8.62
N TYR A 82 23.96 -4.48 -9.75
CA TYR A 82 22.63 -3.92 -9.95
C TYR A 82 21.63 -4.51 -8.96
N GLN A 83 21.61 -5.83 -8.76
CA GLN A 83 20.69 -6.49 -7.82
C GLN A 83 20.89 -6.02 -6.37
N GLN A 84 22.14 -5.86 -5.95
CA GLN A 84 22.47 -5.33 -4.62
C GLN A 84 21.99 -3.88 -4.46
N LEU A 85 22.24 -3.03 -5.46
CA LEU A 85 21.81 -1.64 -5.44
C LEU A 85 20.28 -1.51 -5.48
N PHE A 86 19.62 -2.29 -6.33
CA PHE A 86 18.17 -2.36 -6.44
C PHE A 86 17.54 -2.75 -5.11
N THR A 87 17.96 -3.87 -4.52
CA THR A 87 17.44 -4.36 -3.24
C THR A 87 17.62 -3.32 -2.14
N LYS A 88 18.81 -2.72 -2.03
CA LYS A 88 19.08 -1.68 -1.04
C LYS A 88 18.17 -0.47 -1.22
N THR A 89 18.00 0.00 -2.46
CA THR A 89 17.20 1.19 -2.77
C THR A 89 15.71 0.92 -2.54
N MET A 90 15.22 -0.28 -2.90
CA MET A 90 13.85 -0.72 -2.65
C MET A 90 13.53 -0.74 -1.15
N ILE A 91 14.41 -1.32 -0.32
CA ILE A 91 14.25 -1.32 1.14
C ILE A 91 14.23 0.11 1.68
N GLN A 92 15.14 0.98 1.22
CA GLN A 92 15.20 2.36 1.68
C GLN A 92 13.93 3.14 1.33
N LYS A 93 13.46 3.05 0.08
CA LYS A 93 12.24 3.72 -0.37
C LYS A 93 10.99 3.16 0.29
N GLY A 94 10.85 1.84 0.39
CA GLY A 94 9.74 1.20 1.09
C GLY A 94 9.65 1.68 2.54
N ASN A 95 10.78 1.67 3.27
CA ASN A 95 10.82 2.16 4.66
C ASN A 95 10.49 3.65 4.76
N GLN A 96 10.95 4.48 3.82
CA GLN A 96 10.60 5.90 3.78
C GLN A 96 9.11 6.11 3.51
N TYR A 97 8.53 5.34 2.59
CA TYR A 97 7.12 5.41 2.24
C TYR A 97 6.24 5.02 3.43
N LEU A 98 6.49 3.86 4.06
CA LEU A 98 5.76 3.43 5.27
C LEU A 98 5.86 4.44 6.41
N LYS A 99 7.06 4.98 6.65
CA LYS A 99 7.26 6.04 7.64
C LYS A 99 6.47 7.29 7.31
N SER A 100 6.37 7.67 6.03
CA SER A 100 5.58 8.82 5.58
C SER A 100 4.08 8.65 5.88
N LEU A 101 3.60 7.40 5.83
CA LEU A 101 2.23 7.00 6.18
C LEU A 101 2.02 6.80 7.69
N GLY A 102 3.09 6.76 8.48
CA GLY A 102 3.03 6.45 9.91
C GLY A 102 2.78 4.97 10.20
N MET A 103 3.05 4.10 9.23
CA MET A 103 2.89 2.65 9.33
C MET A 103 4.16 1.98 9.82
N THR A 104 4.00 0.91 10.60
CA THR A 104 5.09 -0.01 10.96
C THR A 104 5.20 -1.15 9.94
N GLU A 105 6.31 -1.88 9.96
CA GLU A 105 6.49 -3.08 9.14
C GLU A 105 5.47 -4.18 9.51
N GLU A 106 5.14 -4.33 10.79
CA GLU A 106 4.09 -5.28 11.23
C GLU A 106 2.72 -4.93 10.65
N GLU A 107 2.38 -3.64 10.59
CA GLU A 107 1.13 -3.16 10.00
C GLU A 107 1.11 -3.35 8.49
N GLU A 108 2.23 -3.12 7.80
CA GLU A 108 2.38 -3.39 6.37
C GLU A 108 2.15 -4.87 6.05
N HIS A 109 2.82 -5.77 6.78
CA HIS A 109 2.65 -7.21 6.62
C HIS A 109 1.22 -7.65 6.91
N PHE A 110 0.60 -7.13 7.97
CA PHE A 110 -0.79 -7.43 8.30
C PHE A 110 -1.76 -6.94 7.22
N ALA A 111 -1.58 -5.72 6.71
CA ALA A 111 -2.38 -5.16 5.63
C ALA A 111 -2.28 -6.01 4.35
N LEU A 112 -1.07 -6.45 4.01
CA LEU A 112 -0.83 -7.34 2.86
C LEU A 112 -1.53 -8.68 3.02
N GLU A 113 -1.36 -9.32 4.17
CA GLU A 113 -2.00 -10.60 4.46
C GLU A 113 -3.52 -10.49 4.35
N LEU A 114 -4.11 -9.46 4.98
CA LEU A 114 -5.55 -9.25 4.94
C LEU A 114 -6.03 -8.96 3.52
N TYR A 115 -5.27 -8.20 2.74
CA TYR A 115 -5.57 -7.99 1.33
C TYR A 115 -5.60 -9.31 0.57
N ILE A 116 -4.54 -10.12 0.66
CA ILE A 116 -4.42 -11.38 -0.08
C ILE A 116 -5.55 -12.34 0.30
N LEU A 117 -5.86 -12.48 1.58
CA LEU A 117 -6.80 -13.47 2.08
C LEU A 117 -8.27 -13.06 1.90
N ARG A 118 -8.58 -11.76 1.94
CA ARG A 118 -9.97 -11.27 2.00
C ARG A 118 -10.33 -10.36 0.84
N LEU A 119 -9.52 -9.34 0.59
CA LEU A 119 -9.88 -8.24 -0.31
C LEU A 119 -9.51 -8.51 -1.78
N LYS A 120 -8.50 -9.34 -2.05
CA LYS A 120 -7.95 -9.58 -3.40
C LYS A 120 -9.01 -10.06 -4.38
N LYS A 121 -9.95 -10.90 -3.95
CA LYS A 121 -11.03 -11.37 -4.85
C LYS A 121 -11.90 -10.22 -5.36
N LYS A 122 -12.14 -9.21 -4.53
CA LYS A 122 -12.97 -8.04 -4.85
C LYS A 122 -12.18 -6.97 -5.60
N TYR A 123 -10.96 -6.68 -5.15
CA TYR A 123 -10.16 -5.53 -5.60
C TYR A 123 -9.02 -5.86 -6.57
N GLY A 124 -8.69 -7.14 -6.71
CA GLY A 124 -7.68 -7.63 -7.67
C GLY A 124 -7.91 -7.10 -9.09
N PRO A 125 -9.13 -7.15 -9.65
CA PRO A 125 -9.39 -6.61 -10.98
C PRO A 125 -9.03 -5.12 -11.13
N THR A 126 -9.26 -4.31 -10.10
CA THR A 126 -8.89 -2.88 -10.09
C THR A 126 -7.37 -2.72 -10.08
N ILE A 127 -6.66 -3.51 -9.30
CA ILE A 127 -5.18 -3.51 -9.27
C ILE A 127 -4.61 -3.98 -10.62
N ASP A 128 -5.16 -5.04 -11.20
CA ASP A 128 -4.74 -5.57 -12.50
C ASP A 128 -4.96 -4.54 -13.63
N GLU A 129 -6.06 -3.79 -13.58
CA GLU A 129 -6.31 -2.70 -14.53
C GLU A 129 -5.30 -1.57 -14.39
N ARG A 130 -5.00 -1.14 -13.16
CA ARG A 130 -3.96 -0.14 -12.92
C ARG A 130 -2.58 -0.61 -13.38
N LEU A 131 -2.24 -1.88 -13.14
CA LEU A 131 -0.97 -2.45 -13.56
C LEU A 131 -0.82 -2.48 -15.08
N ARG A 132 -1.91 -2.73 -15.83
CA ARG A 132 -1.90 -2.63 -17.29
C ARG A 132 -1.61 -1.21 -17.80
N ASN A 133 -1.97 -0.19 -17.03
CA ASN A 133 -1.74 1.22 -17.38
C ASN A 133 -0.38 1.76 -16.91
N LEU A 134 0.37 0.99 -16.11
CA LEU A 134 1.70 1.35 -15.63
C LEU A 134 2.81 0.99 -16.64
N ASN A 135 2.51 0.07 -17.57
CA ASN A 135 3.39 -0.38 -18.66
C ASN A 135 3.08 0.33 -19.98
#